data_AF-A2C6L2-F1
#
_entry.id   AF-A2C6L2-F1
#
_cell.length_a   1.000
_cell.length_b   1.000
_cell.length_c   1.000
_cell.angle_alpha   90.00
_cell.angle_beta   90.00
_cell.angle_gamma   90.00
#
_symmetry.space_group_name_H-M   'P 1'
#
loop_
_entity.id
_entity.type
_entity.pdbx_description
1 polymer ?
#
loop_
_entity_poly.entity_id
_entity_poly.type
_entity_poly.pdbx_seq_one_letter_code
_entity_poly.pdbx_strand_id
1 'polypeptide(L)'
;MQWDLGRRNNFQIEAGFANFAWGATALAALFCDWGIKAQGVLIFSYGLYITMAAALHFVDVFSFRKDCGGSLGGSLITMAFAVVLLVIGVSAIQ
;
A
#
# COMPACT_ATOMS: atom_id res chain seq x y z
N MET A 1 -8.04 9.24 -14.32
CA MET A 1 -9.01 8.17 -14.02
C MET A 1 -10.41 8.77 -14.11
N GLN A 2 -11.32 8.18 -14.89
CA GLN A 2 -12.73 8.62 -14.92
C GLN A 2 -13.41 8.15 -13.63
N TRP A 3 -13.35 8.99 -12.60
CA TRP A 3 -14.04 8.78 -11.33
C TRP A 3 -15.51 9.20 -11.48
N ASP A 4 -16.32 8.37 -12.15
CA ASP A 4 -17.77 8.58 -12.18
C ASP A 4 -18.36 8.22 -10.81
N LEU A 5 -18.39 9.21 -9.92
CA LEU A 5 -19.12 9.15 -8.65
C LEU A 5 -20.59 8.83 -8.95
N GLY A 6 -21.04 7.64 -8.54
CA GLY A 6 -22.42 7.17 -8.72
C GLY A 6 -22.58 5.95 -9.62
N ARG A 7 -21.55 5.51 -10.35
CA ARG A 7 -21.56 4.25 -11.10
C ARG A 7 -20.70 3.20 -10.41
N ARG A 8 -21.17 1.95 -10.34
CA ARG A 8 -20.42 0.83 -9.76
C ARG A 8 -19.07 0.70 -10.48
N ASN A 9 -17.99 0.99 -9.78
CA ASN A 9 -16.63 0.81 -10.28
C ASN A 9 -16.07 -0.53 -9.79
N ASN A 10 -16.14 -1.56 -10.64
CA ASN A 10 -15.66 -2.90 -10.30
C ASN A 10 -14.18 -2.90 -9.90
N PHE A 11 -13.33 -2.09 -10.54
CA PHE A 11 -11.91 -2.01 -10.22
C PHE A 11 -11.66 -1.49 -8.79
N GLN A 12 -12.39 -0.47 -8.35
CA GLN A 12 -12.27 0.02 -6.97
C GLN A 12 -12.71 -1.01 -5.94
N ILE A 13 -13.78 -1.75 -6.26
CA ILE A 13 -14.28 -2.81 -5.38
C ILE A 13 -13.27 -3.96 -5.33
N GLU A 14 -12.69 -4.37 -6.46
CA GLU A 14 -11.67 -5.41 -6.53
C GLU A 14 -10.40 -5.01 -5.77
N ALA A 15 -9.90 -3.79 -5.97
CA ALA A 15 -8.77 -3.26 -5.22
C ALA A 15 -9.10 -3.17 -3.71
N GLY A 16 -10.33 -2.79 -3.35
CA GLY A 16 -10.81 -2.78 -1.97
C GLY A 16 -10.82 -4.18 -1.35
N PHE A 17 -11.32 -5.19 -2.07
CA PHE A 17 -11.32 -6.58 -1.61
C PHE A 17 -9.91 -7.15 -1.45
N ALA A 18 -8.98 -6.82 -2.35
CA ALA A 18 -7.58 -7.23 -2.23
C ALA A 18 -6.94 -6.65 -0.95
N ASN A 19 -7.15 -5.35 -0.68
CA ASN A 19 -6.67 -4.71 0.55
C ASN A 19 -7.35 -5.26 1.80
N PHE A 20 -8.65 -5.55 1.73
CA PHE A 20 -9.39 -6.16 2.84
C PHE A 20 -8.87 -7.57 3.14
N ALA A 21 -8.66 -8.40 2.14
CA ALA A 21 -8.11 -9.75 2.32
C ALA A 21 -6.72 -9.72 2.98
N TRP A 22 -5.86 -8.79 2.55
CA TRP A 22 -4.56 -8.58 3.19
C TRP A 22 -4.70 -8.15 4.66
N GLY A 23 -5.52 -7.13 4.95
CA GLY A 23 -5.75 -6.66 6.32
C GLY A 23 -6.39 -7.72 7.22
N ALA A 24 -7.36 -8.49 6.70
CA ALA A 24 -7.98 -9.61 7.41
C ALA A 24 -6.96 -10.70 7.74
N THR A 25 -6.01 -10.97 6.84
CA THR A 25 -4.92 -11.92 7.08
C THR A 25 -3.99 -11.41 8.20
N ALA A 26 -3.72 -10.11 8.25
CA ALA A 26 -2.94 -9.52 9.34
C ALA A 26 -3.66 -9.60 10.70
N LEU A 27 -4.97 -9.38 10.72
CA LEU A 27 -5.77 -9.59 11.93
C LEU A 27 -5.77 -11.07 12.35
N ALA A 28 -5.91 -12.00 11.40
CA ALA A 28 -5.82 -13.43 11.70
C ALA A 28 -4.45 -13.80 12.28
N ALA A 29 -3.36 -13.28 11.71
CA ALA A 29 -2.01 -13.50 12.23
C ALA A 29 -1.83 -12.99 13.67
N LEU A 30 -2.52 -11.90 14.03
CA LEU A 30 -2.53 -11.37 15.40
C LEU A 30 -3.36 -12.25 16.34
N PHE A 31 -4.62 -12.55 15.99
CA PHE A 31 -5.54 -13.25 16.90
C PHE A 31 -5.29 -14.76 17.00
N CYS A 32 -4.66 -15.36 16.01
CA CYS A 32 -4.31 -16.78 15.99
C CYS A 32 -2.85 -17.06 16.37
N ASP A 33 -2.12 -16.05 16.86
CA ASP A 33 -0.73 -16.16 17.32
C ASP A 33 0.22 -16.81 16.31
N TRP A 34 0.22 -16.34 15.06
CA TRP A 34 1.11 -16.86 14.00
C TRP A 34 2.59 -16.47 14.22
N GLY A 35 2.89 -15.78 15.32
CA GLY A 35 4.22 -15.34 15.71
C GLY A 35 4.68 -14.05 15.02
N ILE A 36 5.72 -13.45 15.60
CA ILE A 36 6.26 -12.15 15.19
C ILE A 36 6.76 -12.14 13.75
N LYS A 37 7.32 -13.27 13.28
CA LYS A 37 7.83 -13.39 11.90
C LYS A 37 6.71 -13.32 10.87
N ALA A 38 5.56 -13.95 11.13
CA ALA A 38 4.41 -13.90 10.22
C ALA A 38 3.85 -12.47 10.13
N GLN A 39 3.75 -11.77 11.26
CA GLN A 39 3.36 -10.37 11.31
C GLN A 39 4.37 -9.48 10.57
N GLY A 40 5.67 -9.74 10.74
CA GLY A 40 6.76 -9.07 10.02
C GLY A 40 6.67 -9.23 8.50
N VAL A 41 6.42 -10.45 8.01
CA VAL A 41 6.22 -10.72 6.56
C VAL A 41 5.01 -9.95 6.01
N LEU A 42 3.91 -9.89 6.75
CA LEU A 42 2.73 -9.14 6.35
C LEU A 42 3.02 -7.64 6.25
N ILE A 43 3.62 -7.06 7.30
CA ILE A 43 4.03 -5.64 7.32
C ILE A 43 5.00 -5.34 6.16
N PHE A 44 5.99 -6.22 5.94
CA PHE A 44 6.94 -6.09 4.84
C PHE A 44 6.25 -6.11 3.47
N SER A 45 5.32 -7.05 3.25
CA SER A 45 4.58 -7.16 1.99
C SER A 45 3.79 -5.89 1.66
N TYR A 46 3.24 -5.22 2.68
CA TYR A 46 2.53 -3.96 2.51
C TYR A 46 3.47 -2.78 2.31
N GLY A 47 4.61 -2.76 2.99
CA GLY A 47 5.69 -1.81 2.69
C GLY A 47 6.11 -1.86 1.21
N LEU A 48 6.23 -3.06 0.63
CA LEU A 48 6.52 -3.23 -0.79
C LEU A 48 5.39 -2.67 -1.67
N TYR A 49 4.13 -2.98 -1.35
CA TYR A 49 2.98 -2.44 -2.07
C TYR A 49 2.97 -0.90 -2.07
N ILE A 50 3.16 -0.27 -0.91
CA ILE A 50 3.20 1.19 -0.79
C ILE A 50 4.40 1.78 -1.54
N THR A 51 5.54 1.10 -1.54
CA THR A 51 6.72 1.51 -2.32
C THR A 51 6.41 1.54 -3.82
N MET A 52 5.74 0.50 -4.34
CA MET A 52 5.33 0.44 -5.75
C MET A 52 4.30 1.53 -6.09
N ALA A 53 3.34 1.79 -5.19
CA ALA A 53 2.37 2.87 -5.36
C ALA A 53 3.04 4.25 -5.37
N ALA A 54 4.00 4.49 -4.47
CA ALA A 54 4.79 5.73 -4.45
C ALA A 54 5.62 5.90 -5.73
N ALA A 55 6.20 4.82 -6.26
CA ALA A 55 6.94 4.86 -7.53
C ALA A 55 6.03 5.23 -8.71
N LEU A 56 4.80 4.72 -8.76
CA LEU A 56 3.82 5.10 -9.79
C LEU A 56 3.47 6.59 -9.71
N HIS A 57 3.24 7.12 -8.51
CA HIS A 57 3.00 8.54 -8.32
C HIS A 57 4.20 9.39 -8.74
N PHE A 58 5.42 8.92 -8.48
CA PHE A 58 6.64 9.59 -8.93
C PHE A 58 6.70 9.61 -10.47
N VAL A 59 6.46 8.49 -11.14
CA VAL A 59 6.43 8.43 -12.62
C VAL A 59 5.37 9.37 -13.20
N ASP A 60 4.19 9.44 -12.61
CA ASP A 60 3.11 10.35 -13.07
C ASP A 60 3.50 11.83 -12.96
N VAL A 61 4.17 12.22 -11.88
CA VAL A 61 4.70 13.59 -11.69
C VAL A 61 5.75 13.93 -12.75
N PHE A 62 6.69 13.02 -13.01
CA PHE A 62 7.76 13.23 -14.00
C PHE A 62 7.26 13.17 -15.44
N SER A 63 6.18 12.44 -15.70
CA SER A 63 5.62 12.27 -17.05
C SER A 63 4.75 13.46 -17.51
N PHE A 64 4.73 14.58 -16.79
CA PHE A 64 3.94 15.79 -17.10
C PHE A 64 2.47 15.50 -17.50
N ARG A 65 1.87 14.42 -16.98
CA ARG A 65 0.44 14.15 -17.14
C ARG A 65 -0.33 15.15 -16.28
N LYS A 66 -0.69 16.28 -16.90
CA LYS A 66 -1.26 17.50 -16.31
C LYS A 66 -2.58 17.30 -15.56
N ASP A 67 -3.23 16.15 -15.69
CA ASP A 67 -4.56 15.87 -15.11
C ASP A 67 -4.54 15.06 -13.79
N CYS A 68 -3.38 14.54 -13.36
CA CYS A 68 -3.29 13.84 -12.08
C CYS A 68 -2.74 14.81 -11.03
N GLY A 69 -3.60 15.29 -10.13
CA GLY A 69 -3.28 16.19 -9.00
C GLY A 69 -2.36 15.57 -7.94
N GLY A 70 -1.23 14.99 -8.35
CA GLY A 70 -0.22 14.42 -7.48
C GLY A 70 0.61 15.52 -6.83
N SER A 71 0.45 15.69 -5.52
CA SER A 71 1.38 16.51 -4.73
C SER A 71 2.68 15.72 -4.52
N LEU A 72 3.80 16.28 -4.98
CA LEU A 72 5.15 15.79 -4.68
C LEU A 72 5.35 15.54 -3.18
N GLY A 73 4.80 16.42 -2.33
CA GLY A 73 4.85 16.27 -0.88
C GLY A 73 4.11 15.03 -0.38
N GLY A 74 2.93 14.73 -0.95
CA GLY A 74 2.18 13.51 -0.62
C GLY A 74 2.96 12.25 -0.98
N SER A 75 3.56 12.22 -2.18
CA SER A 75 4.37 11.08 -2.62
C SER A 75 5.59 10.84 -1.74
N LEU A 76 6.25 11.89 -1.24
CA LEU A 76 7.39 11.78 -0.33
C LEU A 76 6.99 11.21 1.03
N ILE A 77 5.84 11.63 1.59
CA ILE A 77 5.32 11.09 2.85
C ILE A 77 4.98 9.60 2.69
N THR A 78 4.32 9.23 1.59
CA THR A 78 4.02 7.83 1.27
C THR A 78 5.29 7.00 1.16
N MET A 79 6.34 7.54 0.52
CA MET A 79 7.63 6.87 0.40
C MET A 79 8.33 6.71 1.76
N ALA A 80 8.32 7.73 2.62
CA ALA A 80 8.86 7.65 3.97
C ALA A 80 8.13 6.59 4.81
N PHE A 81 6.80 6.56 4.73
CA PHE A 81 5.99 5.53 5.41
C PHE A 81 6.31 4.13 4.89
N ALA A 82 6.51 3.96 3.58
CA ALA A 82 6.91 2.68 2.98
C ALA A 82 8.23 2.18 3.54
N VAL A 83 9.24 3.05 3.65
CA VAL A 83 10.55 2.71 4.22
C VAL A 83 10.42 2.23 5.66
N VAL A 84 9.61 2.90 6.48
CA VAL A 84 9.36 2.48 7.86
C VAL A 84 8.76 1.08 7.92
N LEU A 85 7.76 0.78 7.09
CA LEU A 85 7.16 -0.55 7.03
C LEU A 85 8.17 -1.63 6.60
N LEU A 86 9.02 -1.33 5.63
CA LEU A 86 10.07 -2.26 5.20
C LEU A 86 11.08 -2.54 6.32
N VAL A 87 11.53 -1.50 7.03
CA VAL A 87 12.47 -1.65 8.15
C VAL A 87 11.84 -2.47 9.27
N ILE A 88 10.61 -2.15 9.68
CA ILE A 88 9.90 -2.91 10.71
C ILE A 88 9.72 -4.37 10.28
N GLY A 89 9.24 -4.59 9.06
CA GLY A 89 9.03 -5.93 8.52
C GLY A 89 10.30 -6.77 8.51
N VAL A 90 11.42 -6.23 8.03
CA VAL A 90 12.73 -6.92 8.04
C VAL A 90 13.18 -7.21 9.46
N SER A 91 13.10 -6.22 10.36
CA SER A 91 13.52 -6.38 11.76
C SER A 91 12.72 -7.43 12.55
N ALA A 92 11.47 -7.67 12.16
CA ALA A 92 10.62 -8.68 12.77
C ALA A 92 10.86 -10.11 12.22
N ILE A 93 11.48 -10.22 11.04
CA ILE A 93 11.76 -11.52 10.39
C ILE A 93 13.11 -12.10 10.82
N GLN A 94 14.11 -11.23 11.01
CA GLN A 94 15.47 -11.56 11.43
C GLN A 94 15.51 -11.91 12.92
#